data_AF-W1X5C8-F1
#
_entry.id   AF-W1X5C8-F1
#
_cell.length_a   1.000
_cell.length_b   1.000
_cell.length_c   1.000
_cell.angle_alpha   90.00
_cell.angle_beta   90.00
_cell.angle_gamma   90.00
#
_symmetry.space_group_name_H-M   'P 1'
#
loop_
_entity.id
_entity.type
_entity.pdbx_description
1 polymer ?
#
loop_
_entity_poly.entity_id
_entity_poly.type
_entity_poly.pdbx_seq_one_letter_code
_entity_poly.pdbx_strand_id
1 'polypeptide(L)' 'KDIVNIDSSLMAMQLMLTAKAHGYDTNPIGGFDKENIADIIGYDSDRYLPVLAIAIGKKAQDAHDSVRLPI' A
#
# COMPACT_ATOMS: atom_id res chain seq x y z
N LYS A 1 14.35 -6.89 -9.13
CA LYS A 1 13.23 -6.99 -8.17
C LYS A 1 13.29 -5.86 -7.14
N ASP A 2 14.46 -5.57 -6.58
CA ASP A 2 14.62 -4.55 -5.52
C ASP A 2 14.25 -3.12 -5.95
N ILE A 3 14.65 -2.70 -7.16
CA ILE A 3 14.30 -1.37 -7.69
C ILE A 3 12.78 -1.17 -7.77
N VAL A 4 12.05 -2.18 -8.26
CA VAL A 4 10.58 -2.14 -8.39
C VAL A 4 9.91 -2.01 -7.02
N ASN A 5 10.44 -2.69 -5.99
CA ASN A 5 9.93 -2.55 -4.63
C ASN A 5 10.15 -1.13 -4.09
N ILE A 6 11.31 -0.53 -4.35
CA ILE A 6 11.64 0.83 -3.92
C ILE A 6 10.72 1.83 -4.62
N ASP A 7 10.63 1.79 -5.95
CA ASP A 7 9.82 2.71 -6.75
C ASP A 7 8.34 2.63 -6.33
N SER A 8 7.82 1.41 -6.17
CA SER A 8 6.43 1.19 -5.75
C SER A 8 6.18 1.68 -4.32
N SER A 9 7.15 1.54 -3.41
CA SER A 9 7.03 2.00 -2.02
C SER A 9 7.10 3.52 -1.92
N LEU A 10 7.96 4.17 -2.71
CA LEU A 10 8.02 5.63 -2.81
C LEU A 10 6.71 6.20 -3.36
N MET A 11 6.16 5.59 -4.42
CA MET A 11 4.86 5.96 -4.96
C MET A 11 3.73 5.74 -3.93
N ALA A 12 3.72 4.59 -3.25
CA ALA A 12 2.73 4.27 -2.23
C ALA A 12 2.70 5.31 -1.11
N MET A 13 3.87 5.73 -0.61
CA MET A 13 3.95 6.76 0.42
C MET A 13 3.31 8.08 -0.05
N GLN A 14 3.64 8.51 -1.27
CA GLN A 14 3.06 9.72 -1.85
C GLN A 14 1.55 9.59 -2.03
N LEU A 15 1.06 8.45 -2.52
CA LEU A 15 -0.36 8.19 -2.69
C LEU A 15 -1.13 8.29 -1.36
N MET A 16 -0.59 7.73 -0.28
CA MET A 16 -1.21 7.80 1.05
C MET A 16 -1.30 9.24 1.57
N LEU A 17 -0.24 10.04 1.40
CA LEU A 17 -0.25 11.46 1.79
C LEU A 17 -1.21 12.28 0.93
N THR A 18 -1.26 12.04 -0.38
CA THR A 18 -2.20 12.71 -1.29
C THR A 18 -3.64 12.36 -0.93
N ALA A 19 -3.95 11.08 -0.69
CA ALA A 19 -5.29 10.67 -0.25
C ALA A 19 -5.71 11.42 1.02
N LYS A 20 -4.80 11.57 1.99
CA LYS A 20 -5.03 12.36 3.21
C LYS A 20 -5.32 13.83 2.92
N ALA A 21 -4.57 14.45 2.02
CA ALA A 21 -4.80 15.83 1.59
C ALA A 21 -6.18 16.04 0.94
N HIS A 22 -6.72 15.00 0.30
CA HIS A 22 -8.06 15.00 -0.29
C HIS A 22 -9.18 14.60 0.70
N GLY A 23 -8.89 14.44 1.99
CA GLY A 23 -9.87 14.10 3.02
C GLY A 23 -10.22 12.61 3.09
N TYR A 24 -9.40 11.74 2.52
CA TYR A 24 -9.49 10.29 2.66
C TYR A 24 -8.47 9.76 3.68
N ASP A 25 -8.64 8.51 4.08
CA ASP A 25 -7.69 7.74 4.88
C ASP A 25 -7.27 6.49 4.12
N THR A 26 -6.06 6.01 4.42
CA THR A 26 -5.46 4.86 3.76
C THR A 26 -4.87 3.87 4.75
N ASN A 27 -4.86 2.59 4.38
CA ASN A 27 -4.19 1.54 5.13
C ASN A 27 -3.29 0.71 4.20
N PRO A 28 -1.95 0.76 4.36
CA PRO A 28 -1.02 -0.10 3.64
C PRO A 28 -1.03 -1.52 4.22
N ILE A 29 -1.21 -2.53 3.37
CA ILE A 29 -1.37 -3.94 3.74
C ILE A 29 -0.31 -4.79 3.04
N GLY A 30 0.58 -5.40 3.82
CA GLY A 30 1.56 -6.37 3.32
C GLY A 30 1.11 -7.83 3.41
N GLY A 31 0.11 -8.13 4.26
CA GLY A 31 -0.38 -9.49 4.53
C GLY A 31 -1.51 -9.89 3.57
N PHE A 32 -1.17 -10.26 2.34
CA PHE A 32 -2.09 -10.80 1.34
C PHE A 32 -1.41 -11.92 0.54
N ASP A 33 -2.20 -12.69 -0.22
CA ASP A 33 -1.70 -13.79 -1.04
C ASP A 33 -0.93 -13.26 -2.27
N LYS A 34 0.37 -13.08 -2.11
CA LYS A 34 1.25 -12.54 -3.17
C LYS A 34 1.45 -13.51 -4.33
N GLU A 35 1.25 -14.81 -4.12
CA GLU A 35 1.50 -15.83 -5.14
C GLU A 35 0.35 -15.85 -6.14
N ASN A 36 -0.89 -15.76 -5.65
CA ASN A 36 -2.07 -15.93 -6.50
C ASN A 36 -2.75 -14.61 -6.92
N ILE A 37 -2.43 -13.47 -6.29
CA ILE A 37 -3.15 -12.21 -6.56
C ILE A 37 -3.07 -11.77 -8.02
N ALA A 38 -1.94 -11.97 -8.69
CA ALA A 38 -1.74 -11.54 -10.08
C ALA A 38 -2.76 -12.22 -11.00
N ASP A 39 -2.91 -13.53 -10.87
CA ASP A 39 -3.86 -14.31 -11.67
C ASP A 39 -5.31 -13.92 -11.37
N ILE A 40 -5.64 -13.68 -10.09
CA ILE A 40 -6.98 -13.26 -9.65
C ILE A 40 -7.40 -11.93 -10.27
N ILE A 41 -6.46 -10.98 -10.42
CA ILE A 41 -6.73 -9.65 -10.98
C ILE A 41 -6.44 -9.57 -12.49
N GLY A 42 -6.10 -10.69 -13.13
CA GLY A 42 -5.85 -10.79 -14.57
C GLY A 42 -4.53 -10.15 -15.04
N TYR A 43 -3.51 -10.12 -14.16
CA TYR A 43 -2.17 -9.67 -14.49
C TYR A 43 -1.20 -10.83 -14.74
N ASP A 44 -0.24 -10.57 -15.62
CA ASP A 44 0.87 -11.47 -15.92
C ASP A 44 1.77 -11.64 -14.70
N SER A 45 1.75 -12.84 -14.11
CA SER A 45 2.48 -13.23 -12.90
C SER A 45 3.99 -13.33 -13.11
N ASP A 46 4.47 -13.49 -14.35
CA ASP A 46 5.90 -13.49 -14.67
C ASP A 46 6.46 -12.06 -14.78
N ARG A 47 5.60 -11.08 -15.10
CA ARG A 47 5.98 -9.69 -15.32
C ARG A 47 5.79 -8.80 -14.09
N TYR A 48 4.70 -8.96 -13.34
CA TYR A 48 4.34 -8.04 -12.26
C TYR A 48 4.62 -8.63 -10.88
N LEU A 49 5.32 -7.86 -10.06
CA LEU A 49 5.56 -8.21 -8.66
C LEU A 49 4.53 -7.51 -7.76
N PRO A 50 3.72 -8.25 -6.99
CA PRO A 50 2.82 -7.65 -6.02
C PRO A 50 3.61 -7.10 -4.82
N VAL A 51 3.61 -5.78 -4.66
CA VAL A 51 4.39 -5.09 -3.62
C VAL A 51 3.55 -4.81 -2.37
N LEU A 52 2.46 -4.05 -2.52
CA LEU A 52 1.65 -3.54 -1.42
C LEU A 52 0.20 -3.39 -1.87
N ALA A 53 -0.75 -3.81 -1.04
CA ALA A 53 -2.16 -3.46 -1.20
C ALA A 53 -2.48 -2.21 -0.38
N ILE A 54 -3.24 -1.27 -0.91
CA ILE A 54 -3.59 -0.03 -0.20
C ILE A 54 -5.11 0.11 -0.21
N ALA A 55 -5.72 0.00 0.97
CA ALA A 55 -7.12 0.37 1.13
C ALA A 55 -7.23 1.91 1.19
N ILE A 56 -8.23 2.48 0.52
CA ILE A 56 -8.52 3.92 0.51
C ILE A 56 -10.01 4.16 0.73
N GLY A 57 -10.36 5.11 1.59
CA GLY A 57 -11.76 5.42 1.87
C GLY A 57 -11.93 6.54 2.88
N LYS A 58 -13.17 6.82 3.27
CA LYS A 58 -13.44 7.73 4.41
C LYS A 58 -13.33 6.94 5.70
N LYS A 59 -12.65 7.49 6.71
CA LYS A 59 -12.56 6.84 8.02
C LYS A 59 -13.96 6.60 8.62
N ALA A 60 -14.18 5.38 9.08
CA ALA A 60 -15.34 5.03 9.89
C ALA A 60 -15.09 5.29 11.39
N GLN A 61 -13.83 5.22 11.81
CA GLN A 61 -13.36 5.42 13.17
C GLN A 61 -11.97 6.07 13.15
N ASP A 62 -11.56 6.66 14.27
CA ASP A 62 -10.22 7.23 14.39
C ASP A 62 -9.15 6.13 14.45
N ALA A 63 -7.97 6.46 13.92
CA ALA A 63 -6.81 5.57 13.95
C ALA A 63 -6.25 5.44 15.36
N HIS A 64 -5.64 4.30 15.65
CA HIS A 64 -4.95 4.08 16.92
C HIS A 64 -3.61 4.80 16.90
N ASP A 65 -3.31 5.55 17.97
CA ASP A 65 -2.04 6.23 18.09
C ASP A 65 -0.87 5.24 18.17
N SER A 66 0.25 5.61 17.53
CA SER A 66 1.47 4.81 17.50
C SER A 66 2.67 5.67 17.91
N VAL A 67 3.66 5.04 18.53
CA VAL A 67 4.90 5.71 18.97
C VAL A 67 6.00 5.60 17.92
N ARG A 68 7.00 6.48 17.99
CA ARG A 68 8.25 6.40 17.22
C ARG A 68 9.44 6.47 18.18
N LEU A 69 10.55 5.83 17.81
CA LEU A 69 11.79 5.91 18.58
C LEU A 69 12.34 7.35 18.57
N PRO A 70 13.05 7.78 19.62
CA PRO A 70 13.79 9.04 19.60
C PRO A 70 14.87 9.02 18.51
N ILE A 71 15.19 10.20 17.98
CA ILE A 71 16.22 10.42 16.95
C ILE A 71 17.61 10.32 17.56
#